data_AF-A0A7C2A029-F1
#
_entry.id   AF-A0A7C2A029-F1
#
_cell.length_a   1.000
_cell.length_b   1.000
_cell.length_c   1.000
_cell.angle_alpha   90.00
_cell.angle_beta   90.00
_cell.angle_gamma   90.00
#
_symmetry.space_group_name_H-M   'P 1'
#
loop_
_entity.id
_entity.type
_entity.pdbx_description
1 polymer ?
#
loop_
_entity_poly.entity_id
_entity_poly.type
_entity_poly.pdbx_seq_one_letter_code
_entity_poly.pdbx_strand_id
1 'polypeptide(L)'
;MSSEEKQLANKSGKDETKDRLDDSRELIELFNQLDDEQKEEVIIRIQKHPQLSSISRFWEGPLPPPSALKEYEEVLPGAANRILKMAERQLVHRQKMEKEKLDKIYQVQSRGQHYALLIVGMIAFSGMFLIGYGFEISGLIVYGTTLIGLAYVFITGRRPKLKQDSSSEGPE
;
A
#
# COMPACT_ATOMS: atom_id res chain seq x y z
N MET A 1 -8.69 0.99 32.65
CA MET A 1 -8.53 2.18 31.80
C MET A 1 -9.90 2.50 31.24
N SER A 2 -10.58 3.42 31.92
CA SER A 2 -12.03 3.65 31.86
C SER A 2 -12.43 4.35 30.56
N SER A 3 -13.64 4.08 30.07
CA SER A 3 -14.28 4.77 28.93
C SER A 3 -14.31 6.31 29.06
N GLU A 4 -13.98 6.85 30.24
CA GLU A 4 -13.81 8.27 30.52
C GLU A 4 -12.46 8.84 30.09
N GLU A 5 -11.35 8.08 30.20
CA GLU A 5 -10.02 8.55 29.76
C GLU A 5 -9.96 8.73 28.23
N LYS A 6 -10.64 7.85 27.49
CA LYS A 6 -10.78 7.97 26.02
C LYS A 6 -11.66 9.15 25.60
N GLN A 7 -12.64 9.54 26.43
CA GLN A 7 -13.49 10.70 26.17
C GLN A 7 -12.80 12.03 26.48
N LEU A 8 -11.99 12.07 27.55
CA LEU A 8 -11.18 13.24 27.90
C LEU A 8 -10.07 13.50 26.86
N ALA A 9 -9.38 12.46 26.38
CA ALA A 9 -8.36 12.59 25.34
C ALA A 9 -8.94 13.05 23.98
N ASN A 10 -10.13 12.55 23.61
CA ASN A 10 -10.82 12.95 22.37
C ASN A 10 -11.38 14.39 22.44
N LYS A 11 -11.84 14.83 23.63
CA LYS A 11 -12.30 16.19 23.85
C LYS A 11 -11.15 17.20 23.80
N SER A 12 -9.99 16.86 24.38
CA SER A 12 -8.78 17.70 24.37
C SER A 12 -8.22 17.93 22.96
N GLY A 13 -8.11 16.88 22.14
CA GLY A 13 -7.63 17.01 20.76
C GLY A 13 -8.59 17.75 19.82
N LYS A 14 -9.90 17.71 20.12
CA LYS A 14 -10.93 18.42 19.35
C LYS A 14 -11.00 19.91 19.70
N ASP A 15 -10.66 20.28 20.94
CA ASP A 15 -10.55 21.68 21.38
C ASP A 15 -9.32 22.36 20.77
N GLU A 16 -8.14 21.74 20.85
CA GLU A 16 -6.91 22.29 20.23
C GLU A 16 -7.04 22.43 18.70
N THR A 17 -7.70 21.48 18.04
CA THR A 17 -7.89 21.56 16.59
C THR A 17 -8.88 22.66 16.23
N LYS A 18 -9.89 22.90 17.06
CA LYS A 18 -10.88 23.98 16.86
C LYS A 18 -10.25 25.35 17.08
N ASP A 19 -9.45 25.49 18.12
CA ASP A 19 -8.70 26.71 18.47
C ASP A 19 -7.75 27.13 17.33
N ARG A 20 -6.98 26.16 16.80
CA ARG A 20 -6.07 26.39 15.66
C ARG A 20 -6.79 26.75 14.35
N LEU A 21 -8.01 26.23 14.17
CA LEU A 21 -8.83 26.53 12.99
C LEU A 21 -9.49 27.91 13.09
N ASP A 22 -9.79 28.40 14.30
CA ASP A 22 -10.27 29.77 14.52
C ASP A 22 -9.14 30.79 14.31
N ASP A 23 -7.97 30.55 14.91
CA ASP A 23 -6.78 31.40 14.70
C ASP A 23 -6.43 31.55 13.20
N SER A 24 -6.51 30.44 12.46
CA SER A 24 -6.25 30.45 11.02
C SER A 24 -7.29 31.26 10.22
N ARG A 25 -8.54 31.31 10.68
CA ARG A 25 -9.61 32.08 10.04
C ARG A 25 -9.48 33.56 10.31
N GLU A 26 -9.18 33.95 11.56
CA GLU A 26 -8.95 35.34 11.93
C GLU A 26 -7.78 35.95 11.15
N LEU A 27 -6.70 35.19 10.95
CA LEU A 27 -5.56 35.61 10.13
C LEU A 27 -5.90 35.78 8.65
N ILE A 28 -6.77 34.93 8.10
CA ILE A 28 -7.23 35.04 6.70
C ILE A 28 -8.15 36.25 6.53
N GLU A 29 -9.03 36.51 7.50
CA GLU A 29 -9.90 37.70 7.48
C GLU A 29 -9.08 38.98 7.59
N LEU A 30 -8.11 39.03 8.51
CA LEU A 30 -7.21 40.17 8.66
C LEU A 30 -6.38 40.39 7.38
N PHE A 31 -5.90 39.33 6.74
CA PHE A 31 -5.15 39.43 5.49
C PHE A 31 -6.00 39.93 4.30
N ASN A 32 -7.27 39.53 4.25
CA ASN A 32 -8.20 39.98 3.21
C ASN A 32 -8.67 41.42 3.40
N GLN A 33 -8.56 41.98 4.60
CA GLN A 33 -8.86 43.38 4.91
C GLN A 33 -7.71 44.34 4.54
N LEU A 34 -6.54 43.84 4.17
CA LEU A 34 -5.40 44.67 3.76
C LEU A 34 -5.54 45.11 2.29
N ASP A 35 -5.05 46.30 2.00
CA ASP A 35 -4.89 46.78 0.62
C ASP A 35 -3.76 46.02 -0.09
N ASP A 36 -3.81 45.95 -1.42
CA ASP A 36 -2.92 45.09 -2.20
C ASP A 36 -1.42 45.44 -2.05
N GLU A 37 -1.10 46.72 -1.80
CA GLU A 37 0.26 47.18 -1.50
C GLU A 37 0.77 46.66 -0.13
N GLN A 38 -0.13 46.55 0.85
CA GLN A 38 0.20 46.01 2.19
C GLN A 38 0.30 44.48 2.18
N LYS A 39 -0.53 43.80 1.37
CA LYS A 39 -0.43 42.35 1.17
C LYS A 39 0.93 41.96 0.60
N GLU A 40 1.42 42.73 -0.37
CA GLU A 40 2.72 42.50 -0.99
C GLU A 40 3.85 42.70 0.03
N GLU A 41 3.78 43.72 0.88
CA GLU A 41 4.75 43.95 1.95
C GLU A 41 4.77 42.81 2.99
N VAL A 42 3.59 42.29 3.36
CA VAL A 42 3.46 41.15 4.29
C VAL A 42 4.04 39.87 3.68
N ILE A 43 3.72 39.56 2.42
CA ILE A 43 4.26 38.40 1.70
C ILE A 43 5.79 38.48 1.63
N ILE A 44 6.34 39.65 1.28
CA ILE A 44 7.78 39.87 1.18
C ILE A 44 8.46 39.73 2.57
N ARG A 45 7.82 40.20 3.64
CA ARG A 45 8.35 40.07 5.02
C ARG A 45 8.34 38.62 5.51
N ILE A 46 7.28 37.86 5.24
CA ILE A 46 7.18 36.43 5.57
C ILE A 46 8.27 35.64 4.84
N GLN A 47 8.54 35.97 3.57
CA GLN A 47 9.56 35.30 2.78
C GLN A 47 10.99 35.63 3.22
N LYS A 48 11.26 36.83 3.72
CA LYS A 48 12.59 37.28 4.17
C LYS A 48 12.95 36.85 5.60
N HIS A 49 11.96 36.48 6.43
CA HIS A 49 12.17 36.02 7.80
C HIS A 49 11.56 34.62 8.02
N PRO A 50 12.27 33.53 7.64
CA PRO A 50 11.77 32.15 7.77
C PRO A 50 11.58 31.67 9.22
N GLN A 51 11.94 32.50 10.21
CA GLN A 51 11.79 32.20 11.64
C GLN A 51 10.32 32.13 12.09
N LEU A 52 9.37 32.62 11.29
CA LEU A 52 7.93 32.54 11.56
C LEU A 52 7.28 31.24 11.05
N SER A 53 8.03 30.44 10.29
CA SER A 53 7.58 29.13 9.83
C SER A 53 8.31 28.05 10.62
N SER A 54 7.67 27.49 11.63
CA SER A 54 8.02 26.17 12.16
C SER A 54 7.77 25.13 11.05
N ILE A 55 8.65 25.11 10.04
CA ILE A 55 8.64 24.08 9.01
C ILE A 55 9.11 22.81 9.71
N SER A 56 8.13 22.05 10.21
CA SER A 56 8.27 20.62 10.39
C SER A 56 8.71 20.05 9.04
N ARG A 57 10.01 19.89 8.83
CA ARG A 57 10.56 19.17 7.69
C ARG A 57 10.21 17.71 7.90
N PHE A 58 8.99 17.34 7.50
CA PHE A 58 8.53 15.97 7.44
C PHE A 58 9.43 15.24 6.46
N TRP A 59 10.39 14.50 6.99
CA TRP A 59 11.24 13.62 6.21
C TRP A 59 10.71 12.21 6.36
N GLU A 60 9.92 11.77 5.38
CA GLU A 60 9.46 10.40 5.28
C GLU A 60 10.35 9.65 4.31
N GLY A 61 11.18 8.76 4.86
CA GLY A 61 12.03 7.88 4.08
C GLY A 61 12.85 6.97 4.97
N PRO A 62 13.29 5.80 4.46
CA PRO A 62 14.11 4.85 5.21
C PRO A 62 15.55 5.35 5.45
N LEU A 63 15.93 6.47 4.82
CA LEU A 63 17.20 7.15 5.00
C LEU A 63 16.99 8.43 5.82
N PRO A 64 17.94 8.84 6.68
CA PRO A 64 17.85 10.14 7.34
C PRO A 64 18.02 11.29 6.34
N PRO A 65 17.54 12.51 6.67
CA PRO A 65 17.71 13.66 5.80
C PRO A 65 19.21 13.98 5.62
N PRO A 66 19.60 14.60 4.48
CA PRO A 66 21.01 14.89 4.20
C PRO A 66 21.72 15.70 5.28
N SER A 67 21.01 16.62 5.94
CA SER A 67 21.56 17.40 7.07
C SER A 67 21.90 16.51 8.26
N ALA A 68 21.03 15.56 8.61
CA ALA A 68 21.29 14.61 9.70
C ALA A 68 22.41 13.63 9.35
N LEU A 69 22.53 13.19 8.09
CA LEU A 69 23.67 12.35 7.66
C LEU A 69 25.02 13.04 7.88
N LYS A 70 25.08 14.36 7.63
CA LYS A 70 26.28 15.15 7.89
C LYS A 70 26.60 15.22 9.39
N GLU A 71 25.59 15.45 10.22
CA GLU A 71 25.73 15.44 11.69
C GLU A 71 26.22 14.07 12.20
N TYR A 72 25.70 12.97 11.68
CA TYR A 72 26.19 11.62 12.04
C TYR A 72 27.65 11.39 11.68
N GLU A 73 28.09 11.87 10.52
CA GLU A 73 29.48 11.75 10.06
C GLU A 73 30.44 12.60 10.91
N GLU A 74 29.99 13.78 11.34
CA GLU A 74 30.75 14.66 12.25
C GLU A 74 30.89 14.06 13.65
N VAL A 75 29.86 13.40 14.17
CA VAL A 75 29.88 12.74 15.49
C VAL A 75 30.71 11.45 15.46
N LEU A 76 30.55 10.65 14.41
CA LEU A 76 31.26 9.38 14.24
C LEU A 76 31.65 9.19 12.77
N PRO A 77 32.93 9.43 12.42
CA PRO A 77 33.42 9.24 11.06
C PRO A 77 33.12 7.82 10.55
N GLY A 78 32.55 7.73 9.34
CA GLY A 78 32.08 6.51 8.70
C GLY A 78 30.65 6.10 9.04
N ALA A 79 29.94 6.81 9.92
CA ALA A 79 28.55 6.52 10.25
C ALA A 79 27.61 6.69 9.05
N ALA A 80 27.78 7.74 8.24
CA ALA A 80 26.94 7.96 7.06
C ALA A 80 27.06 6.81 6.05
N ASN A 81 28.29 6.33 5.82
CA ASN A 81 28.54 5.17 4.96
C ASN A 81 27.85 3.89 5.48
N ARG A 82 27.90 3.66 6.80
CA ARG A 82 27.25 2.50 7.44
C ARG A 82 25.72 2.56 7.31
N ILE A 83 25.13 3.74 7.47
CA ILE A 83 23.69 3.97 7.29
C ILE A 83 23.29 3.70 5.84
N LEU A 84 24.01 4.25 4.87
CA LEU A 84 23.76 4.02 3.45
C LEU A 84 23.88 2.54 3.09
N LYS A 85 24.94 1.86 3.53
CA LYS A 85 25.10 0.41 3.34
C LYS A 85 23.99 -0.41 3.96
N MET A 86 23.47 0.01 5.11
CA MET A 86 22.34 -0.65 5.75
C MET A 86 21.08 -0.51 4.88
N ALA A 87 20.79 0.68 4.38
CA ALA A 87 19.67 0.92 3.48
C ALA A 87 19.80 0.14 2.15
N GLU A 88 20.99 0.11 1.55
CA GLU A 88 21.26 -0.69 0.34
C GLU A 88 21.01 -2.19 0.59
N ARG A 89 21.50 -2.73 1.71
CA ARG A 89 21.26 -4.14 2.07
C ARG A 89 19.79 -4.44 2.27
N GLN A 90 19.05 -3.53 2.91
CA GLN A 90 17.60 -3.66 3.07
C GLN A 90 16.88 -3.65 1.71
N LEU A 91 17.30 -2.78 0.79
CA LEU A 91 16.78 -2.74 -0.57
C LEU A 91 17.04 -4.05 -1.32
N VAL A 92 18.28 -4.55 -1.30
CA VAL A 92 18.64 -5.82 -1.96
C VAL A 92 17.87 -6.99 -1.35
N HIS A 93 17.75 -7.03 -0.02
CA HIS A 93 16.98 -8.07 0.66
C HIS A 93 15.50 -8.03 0.24
N ARG A 94 14.89 -6.84 0.23
CA ARG A 94 13.51 -6.64 -0.22
C ARG A 94 13.31 -7.07 -1.67
N GLN A 95 14.18 -6.65 -2.58
CA GLN A 95 14.14 -7.06 -3.99
C GLN A 95 14.24 -8.58 -4.15
N LYS A 96 15.12 -9.22 -3.37
CA LYS A 96 15.25 -10.69 -3.36
C LYS A 96 13.94 -11.35 -2.88
N MET A 97 13.35 -10.86 -1.80
CA MET A 97 12.07 -11.37 -1.29
C MET A 97 10.93 -11.17 -2.28
N GLU A 98 10.85 -10.02 -2.93
CA GLU A 98 9.87 -9.75 -3.98
C GLU A 98 10.03 -10.71 -5.17
N LYS A 99 11.27 -10.93 -5.62
CA LYS A 99 11.56 -11.91 -6.68
C LYS A 99 11.15 -13.33 -6.28
N GLU A 100 11.53 -13.79 -5.09
CA GLU A 100 11.17 -15.13 -4.60
C GLU A 100 9.65 -15.31 -4.45
N LYS A 101 8.93 -14.26 -4.01
CA LYS A 101 7.46 -14.28 -3.95
C LYS A 101 6.87 -14.45 -5.35
N LEU A 102 7.34 -13.68 -6.34
CA LEU A 102 6.88 -13.79 -7.73
C LEU A 102 7.18 -15.17 -8.33
N ASP A 103 8.38 -15.69 -8.12
CA ASP A 103 8.79 -17.01 -8.61
C ASP A 103 7.89 -18.12 -8.03
N LYS A 104 7.57 -18.06 -6.73
CA LYS A 104 6.64 -19.00 -6.09
C LYS A 104 5.22 -18.89 -6.65
N ILE A 105 4.71 -17.67 -6.86
CA ILE A 105 3.40 -17.45 -7.46
C ILE A 105 3.35 -18.08 -8.86
N TYR A 106 4.36 -17.83 -9.69
CA TYR A 106 4.45 -18.38 -11.03
C TYR A 106 4.47 -19.91 -11.03
N GLN A 107 5.27 -20.53 -10.14
CA GLN A 107 5.33 -21.98 -10.02
C GLN A 107 3.99 -22.61 -9.59
N VAL A 108 3.30 -22.01 -8.62
CA VAL A 108 1.99 -22.49 -8.17
C VAL A 108 0.95 -22.35 -9.28
N GLN A 109 0.94 -21.21 -9.99
CA GLN A 109 0.02 -20.98 -11.11
C GLN A 109 0.25 -21.96 -12.26
N SER A 110 1.51 -22.17 -12.65
CA SER A 110 1.88 -23.11 -13.73
C SER A 110 1.48 -24.55 -13.39
N ARG A 111 1.77 -25.02 -12.16
CA ARG A 111 1.36 -26.36 -11.71
C ARG A 111 -0.16 -26.50 -11.65
N GLY A 112 -0.87 -25.48 -11.15
CA GLY A 112 -2.32 -25.46 -11.10
C GLY A 112 -2.98 -25.63 -12.46
N GLN A 113 -2.43 -24.97 -13.50
CA GLN A 113 -2.92 -25.12 -14.87
C GLN A 113 -2.75 -26.54 -15.41
N HIS A 114 -1.63 -27.22 -15.10
CA HIS A 114 -1.44 -28.62 -15.51
C HIS A 114 -2.43 -29.56 -14.82
N TYR A 115 -2.69 -29.40 -13.52
CA TYR A 115 -3.69 -30.20 -12.83
C TYR A 115 -5.11 -29.94 -13.33
N ALA A 116 -5.45 -28.68 -13.61
CA ALA A 116 -6.74 -28.33 -14.20
C ALA A 116 -6.92 -28.97 -15.59
N LEU A 117 -5.89 -28.93 -16.44
CA LEU A 117 -5.90 -29.59 -17.74
C LEU A 117 -6.07 -31.10 -17.62
N LEU A 118 -5.38 -31.74 -16.66
CA LEU A 118 -5.49 -33.18 -16.42
C LEU A 118 -6.91 -33.55 -16.00
N ILE A 119 -7.49 -32.84 -15.02
CA ILE A 119 -8.85 -33.11 -14.53
C ILE A 119 -9.88 -32.91 -15.64
N VAL A 120 -9.84 -31.80 -16.38
CA VAL A 120 -10.76 -31.53 -17.49
C VAL A 120 -10.59 -32.58 -18.60
N GLY A 121 -9.35 -32.98 -18.90
CA GLY A 121 -9.05 -34.04 -19.86
C GLY A 121 -9.64 -35.40 -19.44
N MET A 122 -9.53 -35.77 -18.16
CA MET A 122 -10.11 -37.00 -17.62
C MET A 122 -11.64 -36.99 -17.69
N ILE A 123 -12.29 -35.87 -17.35
CA ILE A 123 -13.75 -35.72 -17.45
C ILE A 123 -14.19 -35.82 -18.92
N ALA A 124 -13.49 -35.16 -19.84
CA ALA A 124 -13.79 -35.22 -21.26
C ALA A 124 -13.59 -36.63 -21.83
N PHE A 125 -12.55 -37.35 -21.40
CA PHE A 125 -12.30 -38.74 -21.80
C PHE A 125 -13.39 -39.69 -21.26
N SER A 126 -13.80 -39.52 -20.00
CA SER A 126 -14.89 -40.28 -19.40
C SER A 126 -16.21 -40.05 -20.16
N GLY A 127 -16.54 -38.79 -20.48
CA GLY A 127 -17.72 -38.45 -21.29
C GLY A 127 -17.70 -39.10 -22.67
N MET A 128 -16.55 -39.10 -23.35
CA MET A 128 -16.35 -39.75 -24.65
C MET A 128 -16.59 -41.26 -24.55
N PHE A 129 -16.06 -41.89 -23.51
CA PHE A 129 -16.24 -43.31 -23.25
C PHE A 129 -17.72 -43.64 -23.01
N LEU A 130 -18.44 -42.85 -22.20
CA LEU A 130 -19.87 -43.08 -21.91
C LEU A 130 -20.76 -42.99 -23.16
N ILE A 131 -20.49 -42.04 -24.06
CA ILE A 131 -21.23 -41.93 -25.34
C ILE A 131 -20.97 -43.16 -26.21
N GLY A 132 -19.72 -43.66 -26.25
CA GLY A 132 -19.36 -44.87 -26.98
C GLY A 132 -20.11 -46.14 -26.55
N TYR A 133 -20.59 -46.20 -25.30
CA TYR A 133 -21.42 -47.30 -24.77
C TYR A 133 -22.94 -47.05 -24.86
N GLY A 134 -23.38 -45.97 -25.50
CA GLY A 134 -24.80 -45.69 -25.76
C GLY A 134 -25.52 -44.89 -24.67
N PHE A 135 -24.81 -44.35 -23.68
CA PHE A 135 -25.40 -43.47 -22.65
C PHE A 135 -25.40 -41.99 -23.10
N GLU A 136 -26.14 -41.69 -24.17
CA GLU A 136 -26.13 -40.38 -24.83
C GLU A 136 -26.56 -39.22 -23.91
N ILE A 137 -27.61 -39.42 -23.10
CA ILE A 137 -28.13 -38.40 -22.18
C ILE A 137 -27.09 -38.07 -21.10
N SER A 138 -26.42 -39.10 -20.56
CA SER A 138 -25.37 -38.92 -19.56
C SER A 138 -24.15 -38.19 -20.14
N GLY A 139 -23.76 -38.52 -21.38
CA GLY A 139 -22.71 -37.81 -22.11
C GLY A 139 -23.05 -36.33 -22.30
N LEU A 140 -24.27 -36.01 -22.75
CA LEU A 140 -24.71 -34.64 -22.95
C LEU A 140 -24.65 -33.79 -21.67
N ILE A 141 -25.10 -34.35 -20.53
CA ILE A 141 -25.05 -33.66 -19.24
C ILE A 141 -23.61 -33.40 -18.80
N VAL A 142 -22.72 -34.39 -18.94
CA VAL A 142 -21.31 -34.25 -18.57
C VAL A 142 -20.62 -33.19 -19.43
N TYR A 143 -20.83 -33.19 -20.75
CA TYR A 143 -20.24 -32.17 -21.63
C TYR A 143 -20.82 -30.78 -21.40
N GLY A 144 -22.15 -30.66 -21.29
CA GLY A 144 -22.82 -29.38 -21.07
C GLY A 144 -22.39 -28.71 -19.77
N THR A 145 -22.34 -29.47 -18.66
CA THR A 145 -21.89 -28.94 -17.36
C THR A 145 -20.41 -28.58 -17.37
N THR A 146 -19.55 -29.37 -18.03
CA THR A 146 -18.11 -29.10 -18.13
C THR A 146 -17.84 -27.81 -18.92
N LEU A 147 -18.53 -27.60 -20.05
CA LEU A 147 -18.36 -26.39 -20.86
C LEU A 147 -18.87 -25.13 -20.14
N ILE A 148 -20.04 -25.22 -19.48
CA ILE A 148 -20.59 -24.11 -18.69
C ILE A 148 -19.67 -23.78 -17.52
N GLY A 149 -19.16 -24.80 -16.82
CA GLY A 149 -18.21 -24.63 -15.72
C GLY A 149 -16.91 -23.97 -16.17
N LEU A 150 -16.37 -24.39 -17.31
CA LEU A 150 -15.16 -23.79 -17.88
C LEU A 150 -15.39 -22.33 -18.28
N ALA A 151 -16.50 -22.04 -18.97
CA ALA A 151 -16.88 -20.68 -19.33
C ALA A 151 -17.04 -19.79 -18.08
N TYR A 152 -17.70 -20.31 -17.03
CA TYR A 152 -17.87 -19.60 -15.76
C TYR A 152 -16.52 -19.27 -15.10
N VAL A 153 -15.61 -20.24 -15.01
CA VAL A 153 -14.27 -20.03 -14.44
C VAL A 153 -13.46 -19.05 -15.28
N PHE A 154 -13.56 -19.09 -16.61
CA PHE A 154 -12.86 -18.12 -17.47
C PHE A 154 -13.41 -16.69 -17.33
N ILE A 155 -14.72 -16.54 -17.17
CA ILE A 155 -15.36 -15.24 -16.97
C ILE A 155 -15.01 -14.66 -15.58
N THR A 156 -14.99 -15.50 -14.54
CA THR A 156 -14.78 -15.06 -13.15
C THR A 156 -13.31 -15.06 -12.71
N GLY A 157 -12.45 -15.85 -13.36
CA GLY A 157 -11.07 -16.13 -12.94
C GLY A 157 -10.06 -15.01 -13.19
N ARG A 158 -10.43 -13.91 -13.85
CA ARG A 158 -9.54 -12.76 -14.09
C ARG A 158 -9.58 -11.70 -12.99
N ARG A 159 -9.53 -12.11 -11.72
CA ARG A 159 -9.21 -11.18 -10.63
C ARG A 159 -7.97 -11.67 -9.90
N PRO A 160 -6.77 -11.14 -10.20
CA PRO A 160 -5.65 -11.32 -9.29
C PRO A 160 -6.09 -10.75 -7.95
N LYS A 161 -6.25 -11.61 -6.94
CA LYS A 161 -6.32 -11.16 -5.55
C LYS A 161 -4.94 -10.58 -5.26
N LEU A 162 -4.80 -9.27 -5.46
CA LEU A 162 -3.74 -8.49 -4.84
C LEU A 162 -3.94 -8.73 -3.34
N LYS A 163 -3.14 -9.64 -2.80
CA LYS A 163 -3.12 -9.93 -1.38
C LYS A 163 -2.62 -8.66 -0.73
N GLN A 164 -3.55 -7.90 -0.18
CA GLN A 164 -3.30 -6.76 0.67
C GLN A 164 -2.65 -7.31 1.94
N ASP A 165 -1.33 -7.46 1.92
CA ASP A 165 -0.53 -7.64 3.13
C ASP A 165 -0.56 -6.29 3.88
N SER A 166 -1.71 -5.94 4.46
CA SER A 166 -1.83 -4.84 5.40
C SER A 166 -2.08 -5.40 6.79
N SER A 167 -1.03 -5.28 7.62
CA SER A 167 -1.16 -4.91 9.03
C SER A 167 -1.62 -5.99 10.01
N SER A 168 -0.74 -6.96 10.32
CA SER A 168 -0.72 -7.58 11.66
C SER A 168 0.59 -8.31 11.96
N GLU A 169 1.71 -7.59 11.97
CA GLU A 169 2.88 -7.97 12.77
C GLU A 169 3.30 -6.71 13.54
N GLY A 170 2.65 -6.49 14.68
CA GLY A 170 3.20 -5.62 15.71
C GLY A 170 4.29 -6.41 16.44
N PRO A 171 5.45 -5.81 16.73
CA PRO A 171 6.53 -6.53 17.39
C PRO A 171 6.12 -6.84 18.83
N GLU A 172 6.45 -8.07 19.26
CA GLU A 172 6.51 -8.48 20.67
C GLU A 172 7.44 -7.58 21.50
#